data_AF-A0AA41XMK0-F1
#
_entry.id   AF-A0AA41XMK0-F1
#
_cell.length_a   1.000
_cell.length_b   1.000
_cell.length_c   1.000
_cell.angle_alpha   90.00
_cell.angle_beta   90.00
_cell.angle_gamma   90.00
#
_symmetry.space_group_name_H-M   'P 1'
#
loop_
_entity.id
_entity.type
_entity.pdbx_description
1 polymer ?
#
loop_
_entity_poly.entity_id
_entity_poly.type
_entity_poly.pdbx_seq_one_letter_code
_entity_poly.pdbx_strand_id
1 'polypeptide(L)'
;MTELLGPWQQVLTTTTGNAQTVFAASQQALTTLSGGIAVEFSQLLTSPATAFGNLQNALQSVALVGAPSALQSAVVNHTLGGVTTIAGDGPDAGTLVPDVHLHIYQGLVGVGDFAPPTGPAGQFVSALTNFAASPLSGVLIGFAGPIVSPGVQLLNNAGAIATDLTGGNPAAALTELINTPADLTNAFFNGATLNLDPLAPVFSPFVSAGDAGGEQLTGLSIAFGGLFSPGQVINGVNGPMYYGTGGSLFNSLGMDLSLIPPDDGAGDIIHVPAIPVGPIGATAGLIDIFGQALGGSLLG
;
A
#
# COMPACT_ATOMS: atom_id res chain seq x y z
N MET A 1 -5.58 -25.05 -28.05
CA MET A 1 -4.23 -25.02 -27.44
C MET A 1 -3.75 -23.59 -27.20
N THR A 2 -3.92 -22.65 -28.14
CA THR A 2 -3.53 -21.23 -27.97
C THR A 2 -4.30 -20.49 -26.87
N GLU A 3 -5.60 -20.74 -26.67
CA GLU A 3 -6.39 -20.11 -25.60
C GLU A 3 -5.99 -20.53 -24.18
N LEU A 4 -5.47 -21.77 -24.01
CA LEU A 4 -5.02 -22.28 -22.71
C LEU A 4 -3.67 -21.71 -22.26
N LEU A 5 -2.88 -21.15 -23.20
CA LEU A 5 -1.54 -20.65 -22.92
C LEU A 5 -1.53 -19.17 -22.53
N GLY A 6 -2.57 -18.41 -22.90
CA GLY A 6 -2.67 -16.97 -22.62
C GLY A 6 -2.52 -16.63 -21.13
N PRO A 7 -3.33 -17.22 -20.24
CA PRO A 7 -3.23 -16.96 -18.79
C PRO A 7 -1.84 -17.26 -18.23
N TRP A 8 -1.22 -18.36 -18.66
CA TRP A 8 0.14 -18.73 -18.23
C TRP A 8 1.22 -17.78 -18.76
N GLN A 9 1.08 -17.28 -19.99
CA GLN A 9 1.98 -16.26 -20.53
C GLN A 9 1.87 -14.95 -19.73
N GLN A 10 0.66 -14.56 -19.33
CA GLN A 10 0.43 -13.41 -18.48
C GLN A 10 1.07 -13.61 -17.10
N VAL A 11 0.87 -14.77 -16.47
CA VAL A 11 1.53 -15.11 -15.20
C VAL A 11 3.04 -14.94 -15.32
N LEU A 12 3.65 -15.54 -16.33
CA LEU A 12 5.11 -15.48 -16.53
C LEU A 12 5.60 -14.04 -16.78
N THR A 13 4.88 -13.27 -17.60
CA THR A 13 5.26 -11.90 -17.95
C THR A 13 5.20 -10.99 -16.73
N THR A 14 4.08 -10.99 -16.01
CA THR A 14 3.88 -10.17 -14.80
C THR A 14 4.87 -10.59 -13.72
N THR A 15 5.00 -11.89 -13.45
CA THR A 15 5.92 -12.43 -12.44
C THR A 15 7.36 -12.04 -12.74
N THR A 16 7.79 -12.12 -14.00
CA THR A 16 9.17 -11.79 -14.39
C THR A 16 9.46 -10.31 -14.19
N GLY A 17 8.55 -9.42 -14.62
CA GLY A 17 8.71 -7.97 -14.44
C GLY A 17 8.73 -7.56 -12.96
N ASN A 18 7.82 -8.14 -12.17
CA ASN A 18 7.75 -7.94 -10.73
C ASN A 18 9.01 -8.45 -10.02
N ALA A 19 9.46 -9.67 -10.35
CA ALA A 19 10.68 -10.26 -9.79
C ALA A 19 11.92 -9.40 -10.08
N GLN A 20 12.08 -8.92 -11.32
CA GLN A 20 13.17 -8.01 -11.68
C GLN A 20 13.15 -6.74 -10.84
N THR A 21 11.96 -6.16 -10.64
CA THR A 21 11.76 -4.94 -9.84
C THR A 21 12.15 -5.15 -8.38
N VAL A 22 11.68 -6.22 -7.73
CA VAL A 22 11.97 -6.45 -6.30
C VAL A 22 13.38 -6.95 -6.02
N PHE A 23 14.04 -7.61 -6.98
CA PHE A 23 15.45 -8.00 -6.84
C PHE A 23 16.41 -6.85 -7.10
N ALA A 24 16.10 -5.95 -8.03
CA ALA A 24 16.80 -4.66 -8.13
C ALA A 24 16.61 -3.87 -6.82
N ALA A 25 15.34 -3.78 -6.40
CA ALA A 25 14.85 -3.56 -5.04
C ALA A 25 15.87 -3.84 -3.93
N SER A 26 16.02 -5.14 -3.70
CA SER A 26 16.79 -5.70 -2.62
C SER A 26 18.29 -5.36 -2.71
N GLN A 27 18.86 -5.32 -3.92
CA GLN A 27 20.28 -5.01 -4.11
C GLN A 27 20.61 -3.56 -3.73
N GLN A 28 19.75 -2.61 -4.11
CA GLN A 28 19.95 -1.22 -3.75
C GLN A 28 19.68 -1.00 -2.26
N ALA A 29 18.64 -1.60 -1.68
CA ALA A 29 18.39 -1.53 -0.24
C ALA A 29 19.61 -1.99 0.58
N LEU A 30 20.24 -3.11 0.18
CA LEU A 30 21.46 -3.61 0.83
C LEU A 30 22.64 -2.65 0.65
N THR A 31 22.73 -1.99 -0.50
CA THR A 31 23.74 -0.95 -0.74
C THR A 31 23.52 0.24 0.20
N THR A 32 22.29 0.74 0.30
CA THR A 32 21.89 1.81 1.22
C THR A 32 22.19 1.43 2.66
N LEU A 33 21.84 0.21 3.09
CA LEU A 33 22.15 -0.28 4.43
C LEU A 33 23.66 -0.33 4.70
N SER A 34 24.45 -0.87 3.78
CA SER A 34 25.91 -0.95 3.95
C SER A 34 26.55 0.45 4.03
N GLY A 35 26.05 1.41 3.25
CA GLY A 35 26.45 2.81 3.31
C GLY A 35 26.09 3.44 4.66
N GLY A 36 24.85 3.25 5.12
CA GLY A 36 24.39 3.71 6.43
C GLY A 36 25.22 3.17 7.58
N ILE A 37 25.54 1.87 7.58
CA ILE A 37 26.41 1.25 8.60
C ILE A 37 27.82 1.86 8.59
N ALA A 38 28.39 2.10 7.40
CA ALA A 38 29.71 2.71 7.28
C ALA A 38 29.73 4.15 7.83
N VAL A 39 28.68 4.93 7.53
CA VAL A 39 28.49 6.27 8.09
C VAL A 39 28.35 6.20 9.62
N GLU A 40 27.51 5.32 10.15
CA GLU A 40 27.33 5.14 11.58
C GLU A 40 28.63 4.80 12.31
N PHE A 41 29.43 3.88 11.77
CA PHE A 41 30.71 3.54 12.38
C PHE A 41 31.67 4.73 12.41
N SER A 42 31.69 5.53 11.34
CA SER A 42 32.47 6.76 11.28
C SER A 42 31.98 7.79 12.30
N GLN A 43 30.66 7.96 12.42
CA GLN A 43 30.04 8.88 13.38
C GLN A 43 30.22 8.42 14.82
N LEU A 44 30.25 7.13 15.11
CA LEU A 44 30.54 6.63 16.45
C LEU A 44 31.91 7.08 16.96
N LEU A 45 32.89 7.24 16.07
CA LEU A 45 34.23 7.70 16.39
C LEU A 45 34.35 9.23 16.43
N THR A 46 33.58 9.95 15.61
CA THR A 46 33.75 11.39 15.38
C THR A 46 32.67 12.26 16.02
N SER A 47 31.46 11.73 16.20
CA SER A 47 30.29 12.39 16.79
C SER A 47 29.31 11.36 17.38
N PRO A 48 29.65 10.72 18.52
CA PRO A 48 28.86 9.62 19.08
C PRO A 48 27.39 9.96 19.33
N ALA A 49 27.08 11.21 19.70
CA ALA A 49 25.71 11.66 19.92
C ALA A 49 24.86 11.59 18.63
N THR A 50 25.45 11.91 17.48
CA THR A 50 24.77 11.81 16.18
C THR A 50 24.53 10.35 15.81
N ALA A 51 25.53 9.48 15.98
CA ALA A 51 25.38 8.05 15.73
C ALA A 51 24.25 7.43 16.57
N PHE A 52 24.20 7.73 17.88
CA PHE A 52 23.10 7.25 18.72
C PHE A 52 21.73 7.81 18.30
N GLY A 53 21.68 9.07 17.84
CA GLY A 53 20.46 9.67 17.31
C GLY A 53 19.96 8.98 16.04
N ASN A 54 20.86 8.69 15.09
CA ASN A 54 20.54 7.98 13.86
C ASN A 54 20.10 6.54 14.13
N LEU A 55 20.78 5.82 15.03
CA LEU A 55 20.36 4.49 15.46
C LEU A 55 18.98 4.52 16.10
N GLN A 56 18.70 5.52 16.95
CA GLN A 56 17.37 5.70 17.53
C GLN A 56 16.31 5.93 16.44
N ASN A 57 16.59 6.81 15.47
CA ASN A 57 15.71 7.05 14.33
C ASN A 57 15.49 5.78 13.50
N ALA A 58 16.53 4.99 13.26
CA ALA A 58 16.44 3.72 12.53
C ALA A 58 15.56 2.70 13.26
N LEU A 59 15.64 2.61 14.59
CA LEU A 59 14.77 1.75 15.38
C LEU A 59 13.31 2.26 15.40
N GLN A 60 13.12 3.57 15.50
CA GLN A 60 11.80 4.19 15.55
C GLN A 60 11.08 4.19 14.19
N SER A 61 11.82 4.14 13.07
CA SER A 61 11.25 4.09 11.72
C SER A 61 10.56 2.76 11.39
N VAL A 62 10.87 1.69 12.13
CA VAL A 62 10.35 0.33 11.86
C VAL A 62 8.85 0.23 12.07
N ALA A 63 8.34 0.65 13.24
CA ALA A 63 6.93 0.51 13.61
C ALA A 63 6.17 1.84 13.68
N LEU A 64 6.89 2.98 13.69
CA LEU A 64 6.36 4.35 13.79
C LEU A 64 5.51 4.69 15.03
N VAL A 65 5.15 3.72 15.87
CA VAL A 65 4.40 3.97 17.10
C VAL A 65 5.24 4.80 18.06
N GLY A 66 4.80 6.04 18.31
CA GLY A 66 5.50 6.99 19.18
C GLY A 66 6.77 7.60 18.58
N ALA A 67 7.01 7.44 17.27
CA ALA A 67 8.10 8.12 16.57
C ALA A 67 7.88 9.65 16.57
N PRO A 68 8.94 10.47 16.54
CA PRO A 68 8.80 11.92 16.35
C PRO A 68 8.12 12.25 15.02
N SER A 69 7.35 13.36 14.95
CA SER A 69 6.58 13.73 13.75
C SER A 69 7.44 13.92 12.50
N ALA A 70 8.65 14.48 12.63
CA ALA A 70 9.60 14.61 11.53
C ALA A 70 10.00 13.24 10.95
N LEU A 71 10.20 12.25 11.83
CA LEU A 71 10.51 10.88 11.41
C LEU A 71 9.29 10.18 10.81
N GLN A 72 8.09 10.37 11.38
CA GLN A 72 6.86 9.87 10.78
C GLN A 72 6.71 10.41 9.35
N SER A 73 6.79 11.72 9.15
CA SER A 73 6.66 12.36 7.85
C SER A 73 7.71 11.89 6.84
N ALA A 74 8.95 11.69 7.28
CA ALA A 74 9.98 11.13 6.41
C ALA A 74 9.62 9.70 6.00
N VAL A 75 9.36 8.82 6.97
CA VAL A 75 9.12 7.40 6.70
C VAL A 75 7.87 7.16 5.85
N VAL A 76 6.78 7.91 6.08
CA VAL A 76 5.54 7.70 5.30
C VAL A 76 5.71 8.00 3.81
N ASN A 77 6.67 8.84 3.40
CA ASN A 77 6.99 9.00 1.98
C ASN A 77 7.69 7.76 1.39
N HIS A 78 8.37 6.97 2.22
CA HIS A 78 9.01 5.72 1.79
C HIS A 78 8.11 4.50 1.92
N THR A 79 6.94 4.64 2.54
CA THR A 79 6.00 3.53 2.74
C THR A 79 4.67 3.74 2.06
N LEU A 80 4.16 4.97 1.94
CA LEU A 80 2.88 5.29 1.31
C LEU A 80 3.08 5.74 -0.14
N GLY A 81 2.02 5.63 -0.95
CA GLY A 81 2.03 6.05 -2.35
C GLY A 81 0.65 5.93 -2.98
N GLY A 82 0.62 5.55 -4.26
CA GLY A 82 -0.61 5.42 -5.03
C GLY A 82 -0.96 6.71 -5.76
N VAL A 83 -1.45 6.55 -6.99
CA VAL A 83 -1.83 7.65 -7.86
C VAL A 83 -3.21 7.35 -8.38
N THR A 84 -4.08 8.34 -8.37
CA THR A 84 -5.44 8.22 -8.90
C THR A 84 -5.82 9.42 -9.73
N THR A 85 -6.91 9.31 -10.47
CA THR A 85 -7.55 10.42 -11.16
C THR A 85 -8.96 10.51 -10.63
N ILE A 86 -9.35 11.69 -10.18
CA ILE A 86 -10.70 11.95 -9.67
C ILE A 86 -11.70 11.63 -10.79
N ALA A 87 -12.68 10.79 -10.47
CA ALA A 87 -13.77 10.44 -11.36
C ALA A 87 -15.04 11.18 -10.95
N GLY A 88 -16.11 11.04 -11.74
CA GLY A 88 -17.41 11.66 -11.44
C GLY A 88 -17.75 12.83 -12.35
N ASP A 89 -18.70 13.64 -11.90
CA ASP A 89 -19.21 14.82 -12.61
C ASP A 89 -19.07 16.12 -11.79
N GLY A 90 -18.30 16.06 -10.69
CA GLY A 90 -17.95 17.20 -9.87
C GLY A 90 -16.88 18.10 -10.49
N PRO A 91 -16.49 19.17 -9.79
CA PRO A 91 -15.61 20.21 -10.32
C PRO A 91 -14.16 19.75 -10.53
N ASP A 92 -13.71 18.71 -9.82
CA ASP A 92 -12.32 18.25 -9.86
C ASP A 92 -12.14 16.97 -10.70
N ALA A 93 -13.21 16.46 -11.32
CA ALA A 93 -13.18 15.33 -12.24
C ALA A 93 -12.08 15.46 -13.31
N GLY A 94 -11.26 14.42 -13.45
CA GLY A 94 -10.11 14.39 -14.35
C GLY A 94 -8.80 14.89 -13.74
N THR A 95 -8.81 15.38 -12.50
CA THR A 95 -7.60 15.82 -11.80
C THR A 95 -6.78 14.63 -11.31
N LEU A 96 -5.47 14.66 -11.57
CA LEU A 96 -4.54 13.66 -11.06
C LEU A 96 -4.21 13.95 -9.59
N VAL A 97 -4.38 12.95 -8.73
CA VAL A 97 -4.02 12.99 -7.32
C VAL A 97 -2.86 12.02 -7.08
N PRO A 98 -1.62 12.50 -6.99
CA PRO A 98 -0.51 11.67 -6.52
C PRO A 98 -0.64 11.40 -5.01
N ASP A 99 0.05 10.39 -4.52
CA ASP A 99 0.19 10.06 -3.08
C ASP A 99 -1.11 9.93 -2.31
N VAL A 100 -2.14 9.38 -2.95
CA VAL A 100 -3.49 9.40 -2.38
C VAL A 100 -3.55 8.72 -0.99
N HIS A 101 -2.74 7.69 -0.71
CA HIS A 101 -2.65 7.12 0.64
C HIS A 101 -2.00 8.05 1.66
N LEU A 102 -1.04 8.89 1.24
CA LEU A 102 -0.44 9.89 2.13
C LEU A 102 -1.49 10.94 2.54
N HIS A 103 -2.34 11.37 1.61
CA HIS A 103 -3.44 12.29 1.91
C HIS A 103 -4.42 11.69 2.93
N ILE A 104 -4.84 10.42 2.75
CA ILE A 104 -5.70 9.76 3.75
C ILE A 104 -4.97 9.60 5.09
N TYR A 105 -3.68 9.24 5.07
CA TYR A 105 -2.88 9.14 6.29
C TYR A 105 -2.87 10.46 7.05
N GLN A 106 -2.62 11.58 6.34
CA GLN A 106 -2.61 12.92 6.90
C GLN A 106 -3.94 13.24 7.58
N GLY A 107 -5.06 13.01 6.90
CA GLY A 107 -6.39 13.18 7.48
C GLY A 107 -6.59 12.37 8.77
N LEU A 108 -6.23 11.08 8.75
CA LEU A 108 -6.38 10.19 9.91
C LEU A 108 -5.47 10.54 11.10
N VAL A 109 -4.36 11.24 10.88
CA VAL A 109 -3.50 11.76 11.96
C VAL A 109 -3.82 13.21 12.34
N GLY A 110 -4.90 13.78 11.79
CA GLY A 110 -5.40 15.11 12.14
C GLY A 110 -4.68 16.26 11.43
N VAL A 111 -4.16 15.99 10.23
CA VAL A 111 -3.61 16.98 9.31
C VAL A 111 -4.58 17.17 8.15
N GLY A 112 -5.01 18.40 7.89
CA GLY A 112 -6.01 18.70 6.85
C GLY A 112 -7.42 18.87 7.44
N ASP A 113 -8.44 18.64 6.61
CA ASP A 113 -9.83 18.94 6.93
C ASP A 113 -10.57 17.79 7.65
N PHE A 114 -10.00 16.58 7.63
CA PHE A 114 -10.52 15.45 8.41
C PHE A 114 -10.24 15.63 9.91
N ALA A 115 -11.29 15.55 10.73
CA ALA A 115 -11.22 15.72 12.17
C ALA A 115 -11.32 14.35 12.90
N PRO A 116 -10.19 13.66 13.16
CA PRO A 116 -10.24 12.41 13.91
C PRO A 116 -10.68 12.64 15.37
N PRO A 117 -11.15 11.60 16.07
CA PRO A 117 -11.52 11.69 17.49
C PRO A 117 -10.41 12.30 18.34
N THR A 118 -10.76 13.06 19.39
CA THR A 118 -9.77 13.65 20.30
C THR A 118 -9.53 12.79 21.56
N GLY A 119 -8.51 13.13 22.35
CA GLY A 119 -8.20 12.43 23.59
C GLY A 119 -7.63 11.02 23.38
N PRO A 120 -7.87 10.06 24.30
CA PRO A 120 -7.32 8.71 24.21
C PRO A 120 -7.71 7.96 22.94
N ALA A 121 -8.93 8.16 22.43
CA ALA A 121 -9.38 7.55 21.18
C ALA A 121 -8.57 8.05 19.97
N GLY A 122 -8.31 9.36 19.90
CA GLY A 122 -7.47 9.95 18.87
C GLY A 122 -6.03 9.45 18.90
N GLN A 123 -5.45 9.33 20.10
CA GLN A 123 -4.11 8.77 20.26
C GLN A 123 -4.03 7.32 19.79
N PHE A 124 -5.07 6.53 20.06
CA PHE A 124 -5.16 5.15 19.58
C PHE A 124 -5.29 5.08 18.05
N VAL A 125 -6.15 5.89 17.45
CA VAL A 125 -6.28 5.97 15.98
C VAL A 125 -4.96 6.37 15.36
N SER A 126 -4.33 7.45 15.85
CA SER A 126 -3.01 7.89 15.36
C SER A 126 -1.94 6.81 15.50
N ALA A 127 -1.89 6.08 16.62
CA ALA A 127 -0.95 4.98 16.80
C ALA A 127 -1.19 3.83 15.83
N LEU A 128 -2.45 3.47 15.58
CA LEU A 128 -2.82 2.43 14.62
C LEU A 128 -2.51 2.86 13.18
N THR A 129 -2.84 4.10 12.82
CA THR A 129 -2.55 4.68 11.51
C THR A 129 -1.03 4.74 11.27
N ASN A 130 -0.25 5.17 12.27
CA ASN A 130 1.21 5.16 12.19
C ASN A 130 1.78 3.75 12.03
N PHE A 131 1.27 2.79 12.80
CA PHE A 131 1.66 1.40 12.64
C PHE A 131 1.28 0.86 11.25
N ALA A 132 0.07 1.10 10.78
CA ALA A 132 -0.40 0.66 9.46
C ALA A 132 0.37 1.33 8.32
N ALA A 133 0.87 2.55 8.52
CA ALA A 133 1.76 3.25 7.59
C ALA A 133 3.24 2.84 7.74
N SER A 134 3.59 2.01 8.73
CA SER A 134 4.98 1.65 9.01
C SER A 134 5.53 0.59 8.06
N PRO A 135 6.86 0.56 7.83
CA PRO A 135 7.50 -0.50 7.05
C PRO A 135 7.29 -1.89 7.63
N LEU A 136 7.25 -2.03 8.97
CA LEU A 136 7.00 -3.31 9.63
C LEU A 136 5.63 -3.87 9.26
N SER A 137 4.59 -3.04 9.22
CA SER A 137 3.26 -3.49 8.80
C SER A 137 3.26 -3.97 7.35
N GLY A 138 4.05 -3.33 6.47
CA GLY A 138 4.28 -3.76 5.09
C GLY A 138 4.93 -5.12 5.00
N VAL A 139 5.95 -5.37 5.83
CA VAL A 139 6.60 -6.68 5.92
C VAL A 139 5.61 -7.73 6.42
N LEU A 140 4.83 -7.44 7.46
CA LEU A 140 3.86 -8.38 8.01
C LEU A 140 2.76 -8.76 6.99
N ILE A 141 2.14 -7.77 6.33
CA ILE A 141 1.14 -8.06 5.30
C ILE A 141 1.78 -8.73 4.08
N GLY A 142 3.01 -8.33 3.71
CA GLY A 142 3.76 -8.93 2.62
C GLY A 142 4.05 -10.40 2.84
N PHE A 143 4.39 -10.83 4.06
CA PHE A 143 4.59 -12.26 4.36
C PHE A 143 3.27 -13.05 4.40
N ALA A 144 2.18 -12.42 4.86
CA ALA A 144 0.86 -13.06 4.84
C ALA A 144 0.30 -13.20 3.40
N GLY A 145 0.61 -12.24 2.54
CA GLY A 145 0.05 -12.08 1.21
C GLY A 145 0.12 -13.35 0.34
N PRO A 146 1.29 -13.95 0.06
CA PRO A 146 1.41 -15.13 -0.81
C PRO A 146 0.64 -16.36 -0.30
N ILE A 147 0.33 -16.42 0.99
CA ILE A 147 -0.43 -17.51 1.61
C ILE A 147 -1.93 -17.25 1.44
N VAL A 148 -2.36 -15.99 1.58
CA VAL A 148 -3.77 -15.59 1.57
C VAL A 148 -4.28 -15.33 0.14
N SER A 149 -3.45 -14.76 -0.72
CA SER A 149 -3.84 -14.31 -2.07
C SER A 149 -4.39 -15.42 -2.96
N PRO A 150 -3.91 -16.68 -2.95
CA PRO A 150 -4.54 -17.74 -3.75
C PRO A 150 -5.96 -18.06 -3.24
N GLY A 151 -6.20 -17.99 -1.93
CA GLY A 151 -7.54 -18.16 -1.37
C GLY A 151 -8.49 -17.05 -1.79
N VAL A 152 -8.02 -15.80 -1.79
CA VAL A 152 -8.76 -14.65 -2.30
C VAL A 152 -9.07 -14.82 -3.78
N GLN A 153 -8.09 -15.23 -4.58
CA GLN A 153 -8.30 -15.47 -6.00
C GLN A 153 -9.30 -16.61 -6.25
N LEU A 154 -9.27 -17.67 -5.45
CA LEU A 154 -10.27 -18.74 -5.55
C LEU A 154 -11.69 -18.22 -5.30
N LEU A 155 -11.87 -17.33 -4.32
CA LEU A 155 -13.16 -16.70 -4.05
C LEU A 155 -13.59 -15.78 -5.21
N ASN A 156 -12.66 -15.02 -5.78
CA ASN A 156 -12.90 -14.17 -6.94
C ASN A 156 -13.34 -15.01 -8.15
N ASN A 157 -12.64 -16.10 -8.46
CA ASN A 157 -12.98 -17.02 -9.54
C ASN A 157 -14.36 -17.67 -9.31
N ALA A 158 -14.65 -18.10 -8.08
CA ALA A 158 -15.96 -18.66 -7.75
C ALA A 158 -17.10 -17.64 -7.96
N GLY A 159 -16.88 -16.38 -7.58
CA GLY A 159 -17.81 -15.28 -7.83
C GLY A 159 -18.01 -14.99 -9.32
N ALA A 160 -16.92 -14.98 -10.10
CA ALA A 160 -16.95 -14.80 -11.54
C ALA A 160 -17.73 -15.94 -12.24
N ILE A 161 -17.44 -17.20 -11.90
CA ILE A 161 -18.15 -18.38 -12.41
C ILE A 161 -19.65 -18.28 -12.10
N ALA A 162 -20.03 -17.94 -10.87
CA ALA A 162 -21.43 -17.81 -10.48
C ALA A 162 -22.14 -16.69 -11.26
N THR A 163 -21.46 -15.56 -11.46
CA THR A 163 -21.96 -14.42 -12.23
C THR A 163 -22.18 -14.82 -13.69
N ASP A 164 -21.21 -15.50 -14.31
CA ASP A 164 -21.32 -15.95 -15.69
C ASP A 164 -22.44 -16.98 -15.89
N LEU A 165 -22.59 -17.93 -14.97
CA LEU A 165 -23.67 -18.93 -15.03
C LEU A 165 -25.06 -18.30 -14.89
N THR A 166 -25.23 -17.39 -13.93
CA THR A 166 -26.52 -16.69 -13.70
C THR A 166 -26.82 -15.67 -14.80
N GLY A 167 -25.79 -15.11 -15.43
CA GLY A 167 -25.87 -14.25 -16.61
C GLY A 167 -26.11 -14.99 -17.93
N GLY A 168 -26.18 -16.33 -17.91
CA GLY A 168 -26.46 -17.14 -19.10
C GLY A 168 -25.25 -17.34 -20.03
N ASN A 169 -24.03 -17.19 -19.51
CA ASN A 169 -22.77 -17.38 -20.24
C ASN A 169 -21.96 -18.59 -19.71
N PRO A 170 -22.44 -19.82 -19.92
CA PRO A 170 -21.76 -21.02 -19.41
C PRO A 170 -20.38 -21.28 -20.06
N ALA A 171 -20.13 -20.72 -21.25
CA ALA A 171 -18.83 -20.80 -21.90
C ALA A 171 -17.77 -19.97 -21.16
N ALA A 172 -18.10 -18.75 -20.73
CA ALA A 172 -17.20 -17.94 -19.90
C ALA A 172 -16.94 -18.59 -18.54
N ALA A 173 -17.99 -19.13 -17.89
CA ALA A 173 -17.84 -19.87 -16.65
C ALA A 173 -16.89 -21.08 -16.76
N LEU A 174 -16.92 -21.81 -17.89
CA LEU A 174 -15.99 -22.90 -18.15
C LEU A 174 -14.55 -22.40 -18.37
N THR A 175 -14.39 -21.29 -19.09
CA THR A 175 -13.07 -20.65 -19.26
C THR A 175 -12.47 -20.22 -17.93
N GLU A 176 -13.26 -19.62 -17.03
CA GLU A 176 -12.81 -19.20 -15.70
C GLU A 176 -12.37 -20.41 -14.84
N LEU A 177 -13.14 -21.50 -14.88
CA LEU A 177 -12.77 -22.75 -14.21
C LEU A 177 -11.45 -23.33 -14.74
N ILE A 178 -11.25 -23.29 -16.05
CA ILE A 178 -10.03 -23.77 -16.71
C ILE A 178 -8.82 -22.87 -16.39
N ASN A 179 -9.03 -21.56 -16.26
CA ASN A 179 -7.98 -20.59 -15.95
C ASN A 179 -7.56 -20.59 -14.48
N THR A 180 -8.43 -21.09 -13.59
CA THR A 180 -8.21 -21.09 -12.14
C THR A 180 -6.81 -21.53 -11.71
N PRO A 181 -6.18 -22.60 -12.23
CA PRO A 181 -4.80 -22.94 -11.85
C PRO A 181 -3.77 -21.84 -12.19
N ALA A 182 -3.92 -21.17 -13.33
CA ALA A 182 -3.08 -20.05 -13.71
C ALA A 182 -3.34 -18.85 -12.79
N ASP A 183 -4.60 -18.55 -12.49
CA ASP A 183 -4.97 -17.42 -11.63
C ASP A 183 -4.46 -17.61 -10.20
N LEU A 184 -4.58 -18.81 -9.63
CA LEU A 184 -4.03 -19.12 -8.30
C LEU A 184 -2.50 -19.00 -8.28
N THR A 185 -1.83 -19.41 -9.36
CA THR A 185 -0.39 -19.25 -9.50
C THR A 185 -0.02 -17.78 -9.63
N ASN A 186 -0.77 -17.01 -10.42
CA ASN A 186 -0.61 -15.57 -10.53
C ASN A 186 -0.81 -14.90 -9.16
N ALA A 187 -1.83 -15.29 -8.40
CA ALA A 187 -2.11 -14.75 -7.09
C ALA A 187 -0.98 -15.02 -6.10
N PHE A 188 -0.42 -16.23 -6.09
CA PHE A 188 0.74 -16.55 -5.25
C PHE A 188 1.95 -15.63 -5.55
N PHE A 189 2.24 -15.36 -6.82
CA PHE A 189 3.41 -14.58 -7.21
C PHE A 189 3.19 -13.07 -7.24
N ASN A 190 2.00 -12.62 -7.63
CA ASN A 190 1.69 -11.21 -7.94
C ASN A 190 0.55 -10.62 -7.09
N GLY A 191 -0.13 -11.46 -6.30
CA GLY A 191 -1.16 -11.03 -5.37
C GLY A 191 -2.57 -11.11 -5.92
N ALA A 192 -3.54 -10.88 -5.05
CA ALA A 192 -4.96 -10.79 -5.39
C ALA A 192 -5.64 -9.77 -4.47
N THR A 193 -6.66 -9.10 -5.00
CA THR A 193 -7.45 -8.10 -4.27
C THR A 193 -8.77 -8.71 -3.85
N LEU A 194 -9.08 -8.59 -2.56
CA LEU A 194 -10.37 -8.95 -2.00
C LEU A 194 -11.27 -7.71 -2.02
N ASN A 195 -12.40 -7.83 -2.71
CA ASN A 195 -13.46 -6.83 -2.66
C ASN A 195 -14.18 -6.92 -1.29
N LEU A 196 -14.26 -5.78 -0.62
CA LEU A 196 -14.90 -5.58 0.68
C LEU A 196 -16.00 -4.50 0.61
N ASP A 197 -16.49 -4.14 -0.58
CA ASP A 197 -17.57 -3.16 -0.78
C ASP A 197 -18.80 -3.44 0.09
N PRO A 198 -19.22 -4.71 0.34
CA PRO A 198 -20.32 -4.97 1.26
C PRO A 198 -20.09 -4.48 2.70
N LEU A 199 -18.83 -4.24 3.08
CA LEU A 199 -18.44 -3.67 4.37
C LEU A 199 -18.34 -2.13 4.34
N ALA A 200 -18.29 -1.49 3.17
CA ALA A 200 -18.18 -0.04 3.06
C ALA A 200 -19.29 0.71 3.83
N PRO A 201 -20.58 0.29 3.79
CA PRO A 201 -21.64 0.92 4.59
C PRO A 201 -21.43 0.86 6.11
N VAL A 202 -20.65 -0.12 6.61
CA VAL A 202 -20.34 -0.24 8.04
C VAL A 202 -19.37 0.85 8.49
N PHE A 203 -18.44 1.26 7.62
CA PHE A 203 -17.40 2.24 7.93
C PHE A 203 -17.74 3.65 7.43
N SER A 204 -18.65 3.79 6.47
CA SER A 204 -19.09 5.09 5.93
C SER A 204 -19.53 6.11 7.02
N PRO A 205 -20.24 5.73 8.11
CA PRO A 205 -20.56 6.67 9.18
C PRO A 205 -19.33 7.29 9.87
N PHE A 206 -18.21 6.56 9.94
CA PHE A 206 -16.96 7.08 10.49
C PHE A 206 -16.33 8.12 9.56
N VAL A 207 -16.27 7.82 8.26
CA VAL A 207 -15.75 8.73 7.24
C VAL A 207 -16.59 10.01 7.20
N SER A 208 -17.91 9.87 7.07
CA SER A 208 -18.84 10.99 7.04
C SER A 208 -18.77 11.86 8.31
N ALA A 209 -18.59 11.26 9.49
CA ALA A 209 -18.44 12.03 10.72
C ALA A 209 -17.10 12.78 10.79
N GLY A 210 -16.01 12.20 10.28
CA GLY A 210 -14.69 12.81 10.28
C GLY A 210 -14.55 13.96 9.28
N ASP A 211 -15.37 13.95 8.23
CA ASP A 211 -15.37 14.96 7.17
C ASP A 211 -16.62 15.87 7.20
N ALA A 212 -17.23 16.06 8.38
CA ALA A 212 -18.40 16.94 8.57
C ALA A 212 -19.59 16.67 7.61
N GLY A 213 -19.70 15.44 7.09
CA GLY A 213 -20.75 15.00 6.18
C GLY A 213 -20.40 15.11 4.68
N GLY A 214 -19.21 15.59 4.32
CA GLY A 214 -18.79 15.81 2.93
C GLY A 214 -18.42 14.53 2.18
N GLU A 215 -17.96 13.51 2.88
CA GLU A 215 -17.54 12.25 2.25
C GLU A 215 -18.39 11.03 2.66
N GLN A 216 -18.52 10.08 1.72
CA GLN A 216 -19.02 8.73 1.99
C GLN A 216 -18.07 7.66 1.44
N LEU A 217 -17.82 6.63 2.24
CA LEU A 217 -17.15 5.43 1.76
C LEU A 217 -18.14 4.56 0.96
N THR A 218 -17.90 4.42 -0.34
CA THR A 218 -18.76 3.64 -1.25
C THR A 218 -18.12 2.34 -1.71
N GLY A 219 -16.80 2.22 -1.59
CA GLY A 219 -16.04 1.03 -1.97
C GLY A 219 -14.93 0.77 -0.97
N LEU A 220 -14.61 -0.51 -0.76
CA LEU A 220 -13.55 -0.93 0.14
C LEU A 220 -12.91 -2.19 -0.43
N SER A 221 -11.60 -2.27 -0.40
CA SER A 221 -10.87 -3.46 -0.81
C SER A 221 -9.56 -3.62 -0.05
N ILE A 222 -9.02 -4.84 -0.07
CA ILE A 222 -7.70 -5.11 0.46
C ILE A 222 -6.89 -5.95 -0.53
N ALA A 223 -5.73 -5.44 -0.94
CA ALA A 223 -4.79 -6.13 -1.80
C ALA A 223 -3.82 -6.96 -0.97
N PHE A 224 -3.86 -8.28 -1.14
CA PHE A 224 -2.85 -9.18 -0.61
C PHE A 224 -1.77 -9.38 -1.68
N GLY A 225 -0.56 -8.85 -1.45
CA GLY A 225 0.54 -9.01 -2.39
C GLY A 225 1.04 -10.45 -2.48
N GLY A 226 1.49 -10.85 -3.67
CA GLY A 226 2.20 -12.10 -3.88
C GLY A 226 3.69 -11.95 -3.63
N LEU A 227 4.45 -13.03 -3.84
CA LEU A 227 5.87 -13.11 -3.52
C LEU A 227 6.70 -11.95 -4.12
N PHE A 228 6.35 -11.55 -5.35
CA PHE A 228 7.07 -10.54 -6.11
C PHE A 228 6.34 -9.20 -6.24
N SER A 229 5.19 -9.03 -5.59
CA SER A 229 4.48 -7.74 -5.64
C SER A 229 5.39 -6.62 -5.12
N PRO A 230 5.70 -5.60 -5.94
CA PRO A 230 6.68 -4.58 -5.58
C PRO A 230 6.13 -3.55 -4.59
N GLY A 231 4.81 -3.46 -4.47
CA GLY A 231 4.12 -2.31 -3.91
C GLY A 231 4.39 -1.03 -4.70
N GLN A 232 4.03 0.11 -4.12
CA GLN A 232 4.20 1.43 -4.74
C GLN A 232 4.26 2.50 -3.65
N VAL A 233 5.33 3.28 -3.65
CA VAL A 233 5.57 4.35 -2.67
C VAL A 233 6.11 5.62 -3.33
N ILE A 234 6.13 6.74 -2.60
CA ILE A 234 6.66 8.03 -3.10
C ILE A 234 8.16 7.93 -3.37
N ASN A 235 8.95 7.62 -2.33
CA ASN A 235 10.41 7.64 -2.34
C ASN A 235 11.01 6.24 -2.13
N GLY A 236 10.57 5.25 -2.90
CA GLY A 236 10.98 3.86 -2.66
C GLY A 236 12.32 3.48 -3.26
N VAL A 237 12.72 2.24 -3.00
CA VAL A 237 14.14 1.85 -3.09
C VAL A 237 14.74 2.01 -4.49
N ASN A 238 14.01 1.77 -5.59
CA ASN A 238 14.56 1.88 -6.97
C ASN A 238 13.61 2.57 -7.96
N GLY A 239 12.67 3.38 -7.48
CA GLY A 239 11.69 4.03 -8.35
C GLY A 239 11.99 5.51 -8.56
N PRO A 240 11.52 6.11 -9.67
CA PRO A 240 11.32 7.55 -9.68
C PRO A 240 10.30 7.91 -8.59
N MET A 241 10.27 9.19 -8.21
CA MET A 241 9.23 9.71 -7.31
C MET A 241 7.85 9.23 -7.77
N TYR A 242 7.03 8.71 -6.84
CA TYR A 242 5.69 8.15 -7.06
C TYR A 242 5.61 6.70 -7.58
N TYR A 243 6.75 6.02 -7.76
CA TYR A 243 6.79 4.64 -8.29
C TYR A 243 7.90 3.78 -7.64
N GLY A 244 8.22 4.06 -6.38
CA GLY A 244 9.19 3.30 -5.61
C GLY A 244 8.71 1.93 -5.18
N THR A 245 9.63 0.98 -5.05
CA THR A 245 9.39 -0.33 -4.41
C THR A 245 9.33 -0.16 -2.89
N GLY A 246 8.36 -0.80 -2.24
CA GLY A 246 8.13 -0.70 -0.80
C GLY A 246 6.64 -0.83 -0.48
N GLY A 247 6.25 -0.44 0.73
CA GLY A 247 4.84 -0.40 1.11
C GLY A 247 4.62 -0.61 2.59
N SER A 248 3.40 -0.31 3.03
CA SER A 248 2.88 -0.65 4.34
C SER A 248 1.55 -1.41 4.23
N LEU A 249 0.99 -1.83 5.36
CA LEU A 249 -0.37 -2.39 5.39
C LEU A 249 -1.41 -1.37 4.89
N PHE A 250 -1.17 -0.09 5.12
CA PHE A 250 -2.07 0.97 4.69
C PHE A 250 -2.14 1.10 3.16
N ASN A 251 -1.04 0.89 2.43
CA ASN A 251 -1.07 0.82 0.96
C ASN A 251 -1.95 -0.31 0.44
N SER A 252 -2.07 -1.40 1.20
CA SER A 252 -2.91 -2.52 0.79
C SER A 252 -4.40 -2.20 0.82
N LEU A 253 -4.83 -1.10 1.45
CA LEU A 253 -6.23 -0.71 1.52
C LEU A 253 -6.63 0.10 0.29
N GLY A 254 -7.65 -0.35 -0.42
CA GLY A 254 -8.33 0.45 -1.44
C GLY A 254 -9.66 0.98 -0.89
N MET A 255 -10.02 2.20 -1.28
CA MET A 255 -11.22 2.89 -0.83
C MET A 255 -11.79 3.69 -2.00
N ASP A 256 -13.11 3.70 -2.13
CA ASP A 256 -13.79 4.68 -2.99
C ASP A 256 -14.49 5.68 -2.08
N LEU A 257 -14.09 6.94 -2.18
CA LEU A 257 -14.66 8.05 -1.43
C LEU A 257 -15.50 8.89 -2.38
N SER A 258 -16.81 8.90 -2.17
CA SER A 258 -17.73 9.77 -2.90
C SER A 258 -17.87 11.09 -2.15
N LEU A 259 -17.60 12.19 -2.86
CA LEU A 259 -17.78 13.54 -2.36
C LEU A 259 -19.24 13.94 -2.57
N ILE A 260 -19.86 14.43 -1.51
CA ILE A 260 -21.28 14.80 -1.46
C ILE A 260 -21.47 16.14 -0.72
N PRO A 261 -22.59 16.84 -0.92
CA PRO A 261 -22.84 18.09 -0.18
C PRO A 261 -22.78 17.84 1.34
N PRO A 262 -22.04 18.66 2.12
CA PRO A 262 -21.63 20.03 1.80
C PRO A 262 -20.24 20.21 1.16
N ASP A 263 -19.55 19.14 0.77
CA ASP A 263 -18.23 19.20 0.14
C ASP A 263 -18.24 20.02 -1.17
N ASP A 264 -17.17 20.76 -1.45
CA ASP A 264 -17.07 21.58 -2.66
C ASP A 264 -16.77 20.77 -3.92
N GLY A 265 -16.20 19.58 -3.77
CA GLY A 265 -16.04 18.54 -4.80
C GLY A 265 -17.28 17.64 -4.99
N ALA A 266 -18.43 17.97 -4.41
CA ALA A 266 -19.64 17.13 -4.50
C ALA A 266 -19.96 16.68 -5.95
N GLY A 267 -20.09 15.36 -6.14
CA GLY A 267 -20.23 14.72 -7.46
C GLY A 267 -18.95 13.98 -7.91
N ASP A 268 -17.81 14.27 -7.28
CA ASP A 268 -16.56 13.58 -7.52
C ASP A 268 -16.41 12.27 -6.72
N ILE A 269 -15.55 11.39 -7.23
CA ILE A 269 -15.18 10.12 -6.60
C ILE A 269 -13.66 10.00 -6.61
N ILE A 270 -13.09 9.85 -5.41
CA ILE A 270 -11.66 9.57 -5.21
C ILE A 270 -11.48 8.05 -5.09
N HIS A 271 -10.85 7.46 -6.10
CA HIS A 271 -10.49 6.05 -6.11
C HIS A 271 -9.10 5.86 -5.47
N VAL A 272 -9.04 5.51 -4.20
CA VAL A 272 -7.80 5.11 -3.52
C VAL A 272 -7.47 3.67 -3.96
N PRO A 273 -6.39 3.43 -4.72
CA PRO A 273 -6.12 2.10 -5.27
C PRO A 273 -5.59 1.15 -4.19
N ALA A 274 -6.09 -0.08 -4.12
CA ALA A 274 -5.45 -1.10 -3.29
C ALA A 274 -4.12 -1.55 -3.90
N ILE A 275 -2.99 -1.28 -3.24
CA ILE A 275 -1.65 -1.58 -3.75
C ILE A 275 -1.17 -2.91 -3.17
N PRO A 276 -0.83 -3.91 -4.01
CA PRO A 276 -0.34 -5.20 -3.53
C PRO A 276 1.09 -5.06 -2.98
N VAL A 277 1.25 -5.22 -1.67
CA VAL A 277 2.54 -5.18 -0.98
C VAL A 277 3.05 -6.60 -0.79
N GLY A 278 4.15 -6.95 -1.45
CA GLY A 278 4.78 -8.28 -1.36
C GLY A 278 5.93 -8.32 -0.35
N PRO A 279 6.34 -9.51 0.11
CA PRO A 279 7.32 -9.66 1.19
C PRO A 279 8.72 -9.15 0.77
N ILE A 280 9.13 -9.39 -0.47
CA ILE A 280 10.46 -8.99 -0.97
C ILE A 280 10.51 -7.46 -1.12
N GLY A 281 9.49 -6.86 -1.77
CA GLY A 281 9.40 -5.41 -1.93
C GLY A 281 9.33 -4.67 -0.61
N ALA A 282 8.48 -5.11 0.32
CA ALA A 282 8.36 -4.52 1.65
C ALA A 282 9.64 -4.66 2.49
N THR A 283 10.30 -5.82 2.44
CA THR A 283 11.57 -6.03 3.15
C THR A 283 12.68 -5.15 2.58
N ALA A 284 12.75 -5.01 1.26
CA ALA A 284 13.68 -4.08 0.61
C ALA A 284 13.41 -2.64 1.08
N GLY A 285 12.14 -2.20 1.08
CA GLY A 285 11.74 -0.88 1.60
C GLY A 285 12.16 -0.65 3.04
N LEU A 286 11.91 -1.62 3.94
CA LEU A 286 12.35 -1.54 5.33
C LEU A 286 13.88 -1.43 5.45
N ILE A 287 14.63 -2.27 4.74
CA ILE A 287 16.11 -2.26 4.77
C ILE A 287 16.64 -0.92 4.30
N ASP A 288 16.07 -0.37 3.23
CA ASP A 288 16.46 0.91 2.66
C ASP A 288 16.19 2.06 3.64
N ILE A 289 14.96 2.15 4.20
CA ILE A 289 14.60 3.15 5.21
C ILE A 289 15.53 3.06 6.43
N PHE A 290 15.82 1.84 6.88
CA PHE A 290 16.74 1.61 8.01
C PHE A 290 18.16 2.08 7.66
N GLY A 291 18.64 1.76 6.46
CA GLY A 291 19.93 2.22 5.94
C GLY A 291 20.04 3.73 5.84
N GLN A 292 19.01 4.40 5.32
CA GLN A 292 18.95 5.87 5.24
C GLN A 292 18.91 6.51 6.64
N ALA A 293 18.19 5.92 7.58
CA ALA A 293 18.13 6.40 8.96
C ALA A 293 19.48 6.29 9.67
N LEU A 294 20.17 5.15 9.52
CA LEU A 294 21.55 4.98 9.98
C LEU A 294 22.50 5.98 9.30
N GLY A 295 22.35 6.18 7.98
CA GLY A 295 23.16 7.16 7.26
C GLY A 295 22.89 8.63 7.61
N GLY A 296 21.86 8.91 8.41
CA GLY A 296 21.39 10.26 8.72
C GLY A 296 20.73 10.98 7.53
N SER A 297 20.49 10.28 6.41
CA SER A 297 19.93 10.87 5.19
C SER A 297 18.41 10.84 5.16
N LEU A 298 17.75 10.02 6.00
CA LEU A 298 16.29 9.90 6.01
C LEU A 298 15.58 11.21 6.39
N LEU A 299 16.21 12.01 7.26
CA LEU A 299 15.68 13.31 7.70
C LEU A 299 16.35 14.51 6.99
N GLY A 300 17.27 14.23 6.07
CA GLY A 300 18.16 15.21 5.43
C GLY A 300 17.61 15.82 4.15
#